data_AF-A0A828U2C6-F1
#
_entry.id   AF-A0A828U2C6-F1
#
_cell.length_a   1.000
_cell.length_b   1.000
_cell.length_c   1.000
_cell.angle_alpha   90.00
_cell.angle_beta   90.00
_cell.angle_gamma   90.00
#
_symmetry.space_group_name_H-M   'P 1'
#
loop_
_entity.id
_entity.type
_entity.pdbx_description
1 polymer ?
#
loop_
_entity_poly.entity_id
_entity_poly.type
_entity_poly.pdbx_seq_one_letter_code
_entity_poly.pdbx_strand_id
1 'polypeptide(L)'
;MPMVEAAPTAQQQLLEQVRLGEATHREDLVQQSLYRLELIDPNNPDVIAARFRSLLRQGDIDGAQKQLDRLSQLAPSSNAYKSSRTTMLLSAPDGRQALQQAR
;
A
#
# COMPACT_ATOMS: atom_id res chain seq x y z
N MET A 1 -8.70 14.50 -32.06
CA MET A 1 -8.16 13.13 -31.86
C MET A 1 -8.79 12.57 -30.60
N PRO A 2 -9.51 11.44 -30.62
CA PRO A 2 -9.96 10.82 -29.38
C PRO A 2 -8.73 10.20 -28.69
N MET A 3 -8.49 10.56 -27.44
CA MET A 3 -7.58 9.81 -26.58
C MET A 3 -8.23 8.45 -26.33
N VAL A 4 -7.63 7.38 -26.86
CA VAL A 4 -8.02 6.02 -26.50
C VAL A 4 -7.42 5.78 -25.12
N GLU A 5 -8.20 5.97 -24.06
CA GLU A 5 -7.82 5.48 -22.74
C GLU A 5 -7.67 3.96 -22.82
N ALA A 6 -6.43 3.48 -22.67
CA ALA A 6 -6.18 2.05 -22.57
C ALA A 6 -6.89 1.54 -21.31
N ALA A 7 -7.68 0.47 -21.45
CA ALA A 7 -8.36 -0.15 -20.33
C ALA A 7 -7.34 -0.49 -19.22
N PRO A 8 -7.70 -0.29 -17.94
CA PRO A 8 -6.79 -0.56 -16.84
C PRO A 8 -6.36 -2.03 -16.84
N THR A 9 -5.08 -2.28 -16.59
CA THR A 9 -4.54 -3.64 -16.52
C THR A 9 -5.16 -4.40 -15.34
N ALA A 10 -5.13 -5.73 -15.39
CA ALA A 10 -5.62 -6.56 -14.28
C ALA A 10 -4.97 -6.19 -12.94
N GLN A 11 -3.68 -5.83 -12.94
CA GLN A 11 -2.98 -5.36 -11.73
C GLN A 11 -3.54 -4.02 -11.24
N GLN A 12 -3.79 -3.07 -12.15
CA GLN A 12 -4.37 -1.76 -11.78
C GLN A 12 -5.77 -1.92 -11.18
N GLN A 13 -6.61 -2.77 -11.78
CA GLN A 13 -7.93 -3.10 -11.24
C GLN A 13 -7.85 -3.73 -9.85
N LEU A 14 -6.92 -4.66 -9.63
CA LEU A 14 -6.73 -5.28 -8.32
C LEU A 14 -6.21 -4.28 -7.27
N LEU A 15 -5.29 -3.38 -7.64
CA LEU A 15 -4.83 -2.32 -6.75
C LEU A 15 -5.97 -1.36 -6.38
N GLU A 16 -6.87 -1.09 -7.31
CA GLU A 16 -8.09 -0.32 -7.04
C GLU A 16 -9.04 -1.07 -6.09
N GLN A 17 -9.24 -2.37 -6.29
CA GLN A 17 -10.01 -3.20 -5.36
C GLN A 17 -9.41 -3.22 -3.95
N VAL A 18 -8.08 -3.24 -3.83
CA VAL A 18 -7.43 -3.04 -2.54
C VAL A 18 -7.83 -1.69 -1.97
N ARG A 19 -7.59 -0.58 -2.66
CA ARG A 19 -7.92 0.77 -2.16
C ARG A 19 -9.40 0.91 -1.77
N LEU A 20 -10.31 0.33 -2.54
CA LEU A 20 -11.74 0.29 -2.25
C LEU A 20 -12.02 -0.52 -0.98
N GLY A 21 -11.42 -1.70 -0.83
CA GLY A 21 -11.52 -2.51 0.37
C GLY A 21 -11.00 -1.79 1.61
N GLU A 22 -9.87 -1.08 1.49
CA GLU A 22 -9.30 -0.25 2.54
C GLU A 22 -10.26 0.87 2.98
N ALA A 23 -10.84 1.58 2.02
CA ALA A 23 -11.76 2.69 2.27
C ALA A 23 -13.11 2.23 2.85
N THR A 24 -13.52 0.99 2.57
CA THR A 24 -14.81 0.43 2.99
C THR A 24 -14.68 -0.54 4.16
N HIS A 25 -13.49 -0.68 4.76
CA HIS A 25 -13.19 -1.65 5.82
C HIS A 25 -13.54 -3.11 5.45
N ARG A 26 -13.51 -3.43 4.16
CA ARG A 26 -13.70 -4.77 3.64
C ARG A 26 -12.36 -5.48 3.54
N GLU A 27 -11.87 -5.94 4.68
CA GLU A 27 -10.58 -6.62 4.77
C GLU A 27 -10.54 -7.90 3.92
N ASP A 28 -11.66 -8.57 3.71
CA ASP A 28 -11.79 -9.71 2.80
C ASP A 28 -11.42 -9.36 1.36
N LEU A 29 -11.94 -8.23 0.86
CA LEU A 29 -11.64 -7.71 -0.47
C LEU A 29 -10.15 -7.33 -0.61
N VAL A 30 -9.59 -6.72 0.44
CA VAL A 30 -8.16 -6.38 0.49
C VAL A 30 -7.30 -7.64 0.41
N GLN A 31 -7.57 -8.65 1.25
CA GLN A 31 -6.78 -9.88 1.28
C GLN A 31 -6.85 -10.64 -0.04
N GLN A 32 -8.05 -10.81 -0.61
CA GLN A 32 -8.21 -11.50 -1.89
C GLN A 32 -7.50 -10.79 -3.04
N SER A 33 -7.61 -9.46 -3.09
CA SER A 33 -6.98 -8.67 -4.15
C SER A 33 -5.45 -8.66 -4.02
N LEU A 34 -4.93 -8.51 -2.80
CA LEU A 34 -3.50 -8.58 -2.51
C LEU A 34 -2.93 -9.95 -2.85
N TYR A 35 -3.59 -11.04 -2.48
CA TYR A 35 -3.15 -12.39 -2.80
C TYR A 35 -2.99 -12.57 -4.32
N ARG A 36 -3.97 -12.10 -5.10
CA ARG A 36 -3.89 -12.17 -6.58
C ARG A 36 -2.76 -11.30 -7.11
N LEU A 37 -2.54 -10.11 -6.57
CA LEU A 37 -1.44 -9.23 -6.96
C LEU A 37 -0.07 -9.87 -6.71
N GLU A 38 0.11 -10.50 -5.54
CA GLU A 38 1.34 -11.18 -5.15
C GLU A 38 1.65 -12.39 -6.05
N LEU A 39 0.62 -13.05 -6.57
CA LEU A 39 0.78 -14.12 -7.58
C LEU A 39 1.18 -13.59 -8.97
N ILE A 40 0.78 -12.37 -9.33
CA ILE A 40 1.09 -11.79 -10.65
C ILE A 40 2.48 -11.17 -10.64
N ASP A 41 2.75 -10.28 -9.69
CA ASP A 41 4.05 -9.62 -9.54
C ASP A 41 4.32 -9.26 -8.08
N PRO A 42 4.99 -10.15 -7.32
CA PRO A 42 5.28 -9.91 -5.91
C PRO A 42 6.34 -8.83 -5.68
N ASN A 43 7.07 -8.38 -6.71
CA ASN A 43 8.11 -7.37 -6.60
C ASN A 43 7.63 -5.97 -7.05
N ASN A 44 6.39 -5.86 -7.51
CA ASN A 44 5.79 -4.58 -7.86
C ASN A 44 5.74 -3.65 -6.62
N PRO A 45 6.33 -2.44 -6.67
CA PRO A 45 6.34 -1.52 -5.54
C PRO A 45 4.94 -1.16 -5.02
N ASP A 46 3.94 -1.04 -5.89
CA ASP A 46 2.56 -0.73 -5.49
C ASP A 46 1.91 -1.88 -4.72
N VAL A 47 2.24 -3.13 -5.08
CA VAL A 47 1.77 -4.35 -4.38
C VAL A 47 2.40 -4.43 -3.00
N ILE A 48 3.71 -4.20 -2.89
CA ILE A 48 4.41 -4.20 -1.61
C ILE A 48 3.90 -3.08 -0.71
N ALA A 49 3.67 -1.87 -1.25
CA ALA A 49 3.10 -0.74 -0.50
C ALA A 49 1.65 -0.99 -0.07
N ALA A 50 0.86 -1.72 -0.86
CA ALA A 50 -0.48 -2.14 -0.48
C ALA A 50 -0.45 -3.17 0.66
N ARG A 51 0.46 -4.17 0.60
CA ARG A 51 0.66 -5.13 1.69
C ARG A 51 1.14 -4.46 2.97
N PHE A 52 2.07 -3.52 2.87
CA PHE A 52 2.52 -2.67 3.97
C PHE A 52 1.34 -1.98 4.69
N ARG A 53 0.46 -1.31 3.95
CA ARG A 53 -0.71 -0.62 4.53
C ARG A 53 -1.68 -1.60 5.20
N SER A 54 -1.87 -2.79 4.63
CA SER A 54 -2.66 -3.87 5.24
C SER A 54 -2.11 -4.30 6.59
N LEU A 55 -0.80 -4.51 6.68
CA LEU A 55 -0.14 -4.94 7.93
C LEU A 55 -0.24 -3.85 9.00
N LEU A 56 -0.06 -2.58 8.65
CA LEU A 56 -0.28 -1.47 9.58
C LEU A 56 -1.70 -1.43 10.15
N ARG A 57 -2.73 -1.63 9.32
CA ARG A 57 -4.12 -1.66 9.81
C ARG A 57 -4.40 -2.83 10.74
N GLN A 58 -3.72 -3.96 10.53
CA GLN A 58 -3.82 -5.15 11.37
C GLN A 58 -3.02 -5.00 12.68
N GLY A 59 -2.22 -3.94 12.83
CA GLY A 59 -1.32 -3.75 13.96
C GLY A 59 -0.03 -4.57 13.89
N ASP A 60 0.24 -5.24 12.76
CA ASP A 60 1.49 -5.95 12.53
C ASP A 60 2.58 -4.98 12.06
N ILE A 61 3.13 -4.24 13.03
CA ILE A 61 4.15 -3.21 12.78
C ILE A 61 5.46 -3.85 12.28
N ASP A 62 5.84 -5.02 12.79
CA ASP A 62 7.05 -5.73 12.36
C ASP A 62 6.93 -6.20 10.91
N GLY A 63 5.78 -6.77 10.54
CA GLY A 63 5.47 -7.14 9.17
C GLY A 63 5.48 -5.93 8.24
N ALA A 64 4.87 -4.82 8.66
CA ALA A 64 4.88 -3.58 7.89
C ALA A 64 6.31 -3.06 7.68
N GLN A 65 7.14 -3.02 8.72
CA GLN A 65 8.53 -2.57 8.62
C GLN A 65 9.32 -3.41 7.60
N LYS A 66 9.15 -4.74 7.59
CA LYS A 66 9.79 -5.61 6.59
C LYS A 66 9.40 -5.26 5.16
N GLN A 67 8.14 -4.91 4.91
CA GLN A 67 7.70 -4.48 3.56
C GLN A 67 8.27 -3.12 3.19
N LEU A 68 8.40 -2.20 4.16
CA LEU A 68 9.04 -0.91 3.94
C LEU A 68 10.52 -1.05 3.62
N ASP A 69 11.24 -1.94 4.33
CA ASP A 69 12.64 -2.25 4.06
C ASP A 69 12.80 -2.85 2.67
N ARG A 70 11.90 -3.77 2.29
CA ARG A 70 11.86 -4.35 0.94
C ARG A 70 11.65 -3.30 -0.14
N LEU A 71 10.75 -2.33 0.07
CA LEU A 71 10.56 -1.19 -0.83
C LEU A 71 11.82 -0.33 -0.96
N SER A 72 12.54 -0.11 0.15
CA SER A 72 13.78 0.67 0.14
C SER A 72 14.86 0.01 -0.70
N GLN A 73 14.89 -1.33 -0.74
CA GLN A 73 15.87 -2.09 -1.53
C GLN A 73 15.47 -2.19 -3.01
N LEU A 74 14.20 -2.48 -3.29
CA LEU A 74 13.73 -2.71 -4.67
C LEU A 74 13.50 -1.41 -5.45
N ALA A 75 12.95 -0.39 -4.81
CA ALA A 75 12.51 0.83 -5.49
C ALA A 75 12.66 2.08 -4.61
N PRO A 76 13.88 2.44 -4.17
CA PRO A 76 14.14 3.56 -3.24
C PRO A 76 13.72 4.93 -3.76
N SER A 77 13.58 5.10 -5.09
CA SER A 77 13.14 6.35 -5.71
C SER A 77 11.63 6.40 -5.97
N SER A 78 10.91 5.29 -5.78
CA SER A 78 9.49 5.17 -6.11
C SER A 78 8.61 6.02 -5.20
N ASN A 79 7.47 6.47 -5.74
CA ASN A 79 6.45 7.13 -4.95
C ASN A 79 5.85 6.17 -3.90
N ALA A 80 5.70 4.90 -4.24
CA ALA A 80 5.25 3.85 -3.31
C ALA A 80 6.12 3.78 -2.04
N TYR A 81 7.45 3.79 -2.19
CA TYR A 81 8.37 3.84 -1.05
C TYR A 81 8.25 5.13 -0.25
N LYS A 82 8.30 6.30 -0.92
CA LYS A 82 8.21 7.61 -0.26
C LYS A 82 6.93 7.74 0.57
N SER A 83 5.78 7.38 0.00
CA SER A 83 4.49 7.40 0.69
C SER A 83 4.45 6.42 1.85
N SER A 84 4.92 5.18 1.66
CA SER A 84 4.95 4.17 2.72
C SER A 84 5.82 4.61 3.90
N ARG A 85 6.98 5.22 3.63
CA ARG A 85 7.86 5.78 4.67
C ARG A 85 7.16 6.87 5.48
N THR A 86 6.48 7.80 4.81
CA THR A 86 5.68 8.84 5.48
C THR A 86 4.58 8.21 6.33
N THR A 87 3.82 7.25 5.80
CA THR A 87 2.78 6.55 6.56
C THR A 87 3.33 5.84 7.80
N MET A 88 4.51 5.21 7.70
CA MET A 88 5.16 4.56 8.85
C MET A 88 5.50 5.58 9.94
N LEU A 89 6.11 6.70 9.57
CA LEU A 89 6.45 7.79 10.50
C LEU A 89 5.21 8.33 11.22
N LEU A 90 4.10 8.47 10.51
CA LEU A 90 2.83 8.95 11.07
C LEU A 90 2.10 7.92 11.94
N SER A 91 2.40 6.63 11.75
CA SER A 91 1.82 5.53 12.52
C SER A 91 2.53 5.31 13.87
N ALA A 92 3.79 5.76 13.98
CA ALA A 92 4.54 5.76 15.23
C ALA A 92 3.84 6.63 16.30
N PRO A 93 4.03 6.35 17.60
CA PRO A 93 3.41 7.10 18.69
C PRO A 93 3.64 8.62 18.59
N ASP A 94 4.86 9.03 18.27
CA ASP A 94 5.24 10.44 18.11
C ASP A 94 4.59 11.09 16.88
N GLY A 95 4.46 10.33 15.79
CA GLY A 95 3.77 10.77 14.57
C GLY A 95 2.27 10.94 14.75
N ARG A 96 1.64 10.08 15.57
CA ARG A 96 0.23 10.22 15.96
C ARG A 96 -0.01 11.50 16.76
N GLN A 97 0.92 11.90 17.64
CA GLN A 97 0.83 13.18 18.36
C GLN A 97 0.96 14.38 17.42
N ALA A 98 1.90 14.35 16.47
CA ALA A 98 2.05 15.42 15.48
C ALA A 98 0.79 15.60 14.61
N LEU A 99 0.13 14.50 14.21
CA LEU A 99 -1.13 14.57 13.45
C LEU A 99 -2.32 15.05 14.28
N GLN A 100 -2.36 14.75 15.57
CA GLN A 100 -3.42 15.24 16.45
C GLN A 100 -3.30 16.76 16.71
N GLN A 101 -2.09 17.30 16.71
CA GLN A 101 -1.85 18.73 16.90
C GLN A 101 -2.08 19.57 15.63
N ALA A 102 -2.12 18.94 14.45
CA ALA A 102 -2.34 19.61 13.17
C ALA A 102 -3.84 19.72 12.77
N ARG A 103 -4.77 19.35 13.67
CA ARG A 103 -6.23 19.45 13.49
C ARG A 103 -6.76 20.75 14.07
#